data_AF-A0A848Z360-F1
#
_entry.id   AF-A0A848Z360-F1
#
_cell.length_a   1.000
_cell.length_b   1.000
_cell.length_c   1.000
_cell.angle_alpha   90.00
_cell.angle_beta   90.00
_cell.angle_gamma   90.00
#
_symmetry.space_group_name_H-M   'P 1'
#
loop_
_entity.id
_entity.type
_entity.pdbx_description
1 polymer ?
#
loop_
_entity_poly.entity_id
_entity_poly.type
_entity_poly.pdbx_seq_one_letter_code
_entity_poly.pdbx_strand_id
1 'polypeptide(L)'
;METYSVLAYLVAAICFIMALRGLSSPESSRAGNLFGIVGMVIAIATTLMLAQVVSYTMIGVGVLVGGAIGTVIALRIQMTALPQLVAAFHSLVGLAAVFVAAAAFFNPAAYGIGQYGAIAVGSLIEMSIGTAIGAITFTGSVVAFAKLQGL
;
A
#
# COMPACT_ATOMS: atom_id res chain seq x y z
N MET A 1 10.95 -22.19 -1.41
CA MET A 1 9.85 -21.18 -1.35
C MET A 1 10.30 -19.85 -1.92
N GLU A 2 11.50 -19.35 -1.59
CA GLU A 2 12.06 -18.10 -2.11
C GLU A 2 11.99 -17.90 -3.63
N THR A 3 12.29 -18.93 -4.44
CA THR A 3 12.20 -18.80 -5.91
C THR A 3 10.75 -18.61 -6.40
N TYR A 4 9.79 -19.22 -5.73
CA TYR A 4 8.38 -19.12 -6.11
C TYR A 4 7.78 -17.78 -5.70
N SER A 5 8.20 -17.20 -4.57
CA SER A 5 7.75 -15.86 -4.16
C SER A 5 8.26 -14.77 -5.10
N VAL A 6 9.52 -14.84 -5.53
CA VAL A 6 10.07 -13.90 -6.53
C VAL A 6 9.32 -13.97 -7.86
N LEU A 7 9.03 -15.18 -8.36
CA LEU A 7 8.24 -15.35 -9.59
C LEU A 7 6.81 -14.82 -9.42
N ALA A 8 6.17 -15.07 -8.28
CA ALA A 8 4.82 -14.56 -8.01
C ALA A 8 4.80 -13.02 -7.93
N TYR A 9 5.81 -12.40 -7.31
CA TYR A 9 5.95 -10.94 -7.31
C TYR A 9 6.20 -10.37 -8.71
N LEU A 10 6.96 -11.07 -9.56
CA LEU A 10 7.12 -10.68 -10.96
C LEU A 10 5.79 -10.73 -11.71
N VAL A 11 5.00 -11.80 -11.52
CA VAL A 11 3.66 -11.91 -12.12
C VAL A 11 2.75 -10.78 -11.63
N ALA A 12 2.74 -10.50 -10.32
CA ALA A 12 1.97 -9.39 -9.75
C ALA A 12 2.38 -8.03 -10.36
N ALA A 13 3.68 -7.78 -10.54
CA ALA A 13 4.19 -6.58 -11.19
C ALA A 13 3.71 -6.45 -12.64
N ILE A 14 3.74 -7.54 -13.42
CA ILE A 14 3.21 -7.56 -14.80
C ILE A 14 1.70 -7.26 -14.79
N CYS A 15 0.94 -7.84 -13.85
CA CYS A 15 -0.48 -7.53 -13.69
C CYS A 15 -0.73 -6.03 -13.40
N PHE A 16 0.06 -5.39 -12.54
CA PHE A 16 -0.08 -3.94 -12.29
C PHE A 16 0.25 -3.09 -13.52
N ILE A 17 1.24 -3.47 -14.32
CA ILE A 17 1.54 -2.79 -15.59
C ILE A 17 0.37 -2.92 -16.57
N MET A 18 -0.20 -4.13 -16.70
CA MET A 18 -1.39 -4.36 -17.53
C MET A 18 -2.62 -3.60 -17.00
N ALA A 19 -2.76 -3.46 -15.69
CA ALA A 19 -3.83 -2.68 -15.07
C ALA A 19 -3.77 -1.21 -15.49
N LEU A 20 -2.60 -0.56 -15.36
CA LEU A 20 -2.40 0.84 -15.75
C LEU A 20 -2.62 1.04 -17.26
N ARG A 21 -2.13 0.10 -18.09
CA ARG A 21 -2.37 0.14 -19.53
C ARG A 21 -3.86 0.04 -19.87
N GLY A 22 -4.58 -0.89 -19.24
CA GLY A 22 -6.01 -1.08 -19.47
C GLY A 22 -6.86 0.09 -18.96
N LEU A 23 -6.44 0.77 -17.89
CA LEU A 23 -7.14 1.96 -17.38
C LEU A 23 -6.99 3.20 -18.27
N SER A 24 -6.10 3.16 -19.26
CA SER A 24 -5.82 4.29 -20.17
C SER A 24 -6.84 4.43 -21.31
N SER A 25 -7.76 3.47 -21.51
CA SER A 25 -8.83 3.58 -22.50
C SER A 25 -10.18 3.07 -21.96
N PRO A 26 -11.32 3.69 -22.33
CA PRO A 26 -12.65 3.23 -21.89
C PRO A 26 -12.97 1.79 -22.30
N GLU A 27 -12.52 1.35 -23.47
CA GLU A 27 -12.79 0.01 -24.02
C GLU A 27 -12.12 -1.09 -23.19
N SER A 28 -10.92 -0.81 -22.65
CA SER A 28 -10.11 -1.77 -21.88
C SER A 28 -10.17 -1.58 -20.37
N SER A 29 -10.82 -0.52 -19.87
CA SER A 29 -10.86 -0.13 -18.45
C SER A 29 -11.30 -1.26 -17.51
N ARG A 30 -12.34 -2.01 -17.88
CA ARG A 30 -12.84 -3.14 -17.05
C ARG A 30 -11.81 -4.26 -16.93
N ALA A 31 -11.13 -4.60 -18.02
CA ALA A 31 -10.07 -5.60 -18.01
C ALA A 31 -8.84 -5.10 -17.23
N GLY A 32 -8.49 -3.81 -17.38
CA GLY A 32 -7.45 -3.16 -16.59
C GLY A 32 -7.70 -3.26 -15.08
N ASN A 33 -8.93 -2.97 -14.63
CA ASN A 33 -9.29 -3.11 -13.22
C ASN A 33 -9.17 -4.56 -12.73
N LEU A 34 -9.58 -5.55 -13.54
CA LEU A 34 -9.41 -6.96 -13.18
C LEU A 34 -7.94 -7.36 -13.01
N PHE A 35 -7.05 -6.92 -13.90
CA PHE A 35 -5.61 -7.15 -13.74
C PHE A 35 -5.08 -6.53 -12.44
N GLY A 36 -5.56 -5.36 -12.05
CA GLY A 36 -5.22 -4.73 -10.77
C GLY A 36 -5.63 -5.58 -9.57
N ILE A 37 -6.87 -6.09 -9.58
CA ILE A 37 -7.39 -6.97 -8.52
C ILE A 37 -6.55 -8.25 -8.43
N VAL A 38 -6.31 -8.92 -9.56
CA VAL A 38 -5.51 -10.16 -9.61
C VAL A 38 -4.10 -9.92 -9.11
N GLY A 39 -3.44 -8.83 -9.56
CA GLY A 39 -2.10 -8.46 -9.11
C GLY A 39 -2.02 -8.25 -7.60
N MET A 40 -2.98 -7.53 -7.02
CA MET A 40 -3.05 -7.28 -5.58
C MET A 40 -3.28 -8.58 -4.79
N VAL A 41 -4.17 -9.46 -5.25
CA VAL A 41 -4.42 -10.77 -4.61
C VAL A 41 -3.15 -11.63 -4.61
N ILE A 42 -2.44 -11.70 -5.74
CA ILE A 42 -1.19 -12.46 -5.84
C ILE A 42 -0.15 -11.88 -4.88
N ALA A 43 0.02 -10.56 -4.83
CA ALA A 43 0.99 -9.92 -3.94
C ALA A 43 0.71 -10.20 -2.46
N ILE A 44 -0.54 -10.04 -2.01
CA ILE A 44 -0.94 -10.31 -0.62
C ILE A 44 -0.74 -11.79 -0.29
N ALA A 45 -1.27 -12.70 -1.12
CA ALA A 45 -1.17 -14.13 -0.89
C ALA A 45 0.29 -14.60 -0.81
N THR A 46 1.14 -14.11 -1.72
CA THR A 46 2.58 -14.42 -1.71
C THR A 46 3.25 -13.93 -0.44
N THR A 47 2.94 -12.71 0.00
CA THR A 47 3.51 -12.13 1.22
C THR A 47 3.10 -12.93 2.47
N LEU A 48 1.84 -13.38 2.54
CA LEU A 48 1.34 -14.20 3.65
C LEU A 48 1.96 -15.60 3.72
N MET A 49 2.46 -16.12 2.61
CA MET A 49 3.14 -17.42 2.54
C MET A 49 4.62 -17.36 2.98
N LEU A 50 5.16 -16.16 3.25
CA LEU A 50 6.52 -16.00 3.73
C LEU A 50 6.67 -16.54 5.17
N ALA A 51 7.77 -17.23 5.45
CA ALA A 51 8.02 -17.88 6.73
C ALA A 51 8.16 -16.89 7.91
N GLN A 52 8.45 -15.62 7.61
CA GLN A 52 8.62 -14.53 8.55
C GLN A 52 7.28 -14.00 9.10
N VAL A 53 6.13 -14.43 8.54
CA VAL A 53 4.81 -13.99 8.98
C VAL A 53 4.39 -14.75 10.23
N VAL A 54 4.42 -14.07 11.38
CA VAL A 54 4.13 -14.69 12.69
C VAL A 54 2.67 -14.54 13.11
N SER A 55 2.02 -13.39 12.82
CA SER A 55 0.69 -13.05 13.37
C SER A 55 -0.39 -12.95 12.30
N TYR A 56 -0.83 -14.10 11.79
CA TYR A 56 -1.94 -14.19 10.83
C TYR A 56 -3.24 -13.57 11.36
N THR A 57 -3.51 -13.71 12.66
CA THR A 57 -4.71 -13.14 13.28
C THR A 57 -4.68 -11.61 13.22
N MET A 58 -3.57 -10.97 13.59
CA MET A 58 -3.47 -9.51 13.59
C MET A 58 -3.53 -8.95 12.16
N ILE A 59 -2.86 -9.60 11.20
CA ILE A 59 -2.91 -9.21 9.79
C ILE A 59 -4.34 -9.36 9.25
N GLY A 60 -4.97 -10.50 9.51
CA GLY A 60 -6.35 -10.78 9.07
C GLY A 60 -7.35 -9.75 9.63
N VAL A 61 -7.23 -9.40 10.92
CA VAL A 61 -8.05 -8.36 11.54
C VAL A 61 -7.78 -6.99 10.89
N GLY A 62 -6.51 -6.63 10.67
CA GLY A 62 -6.16 -5.35 10.04
C GLY A 62 -6.73 -5.22 8.62
N VAL A 63 -6.57 -6.26 7.80
CA VAL A 63 -7.12 -6.32 6.44
C VAL A 63 -8.65 -6.27 6.45
N LEU A 64 -9.29 -7.00 7.36
CA LEU A 64 -10.75 -7.03 7.47
C LEU A 64 -11.30 -5.68 7.89
N VAL A 65 -10.73 -5.05 8.92
CA VAL A 65 -11.17 -3.74 9.41
C VAL A 65 -10.94 -2.65 8.36
N GLY A 66 -9.72 -2.54 7.82
CA GLY A 66 -9.39 -1.55 6.80
C GLY A 66 -10.19 -1.75 5.51
N GLY A 67 -10.29 -3.00 5.05
CA GLY A 67 -11.04 -3.37 3.85
C GLY A 67 -12.53 -3.13 3.97
N ALA A 68 -13.14 -3.44 5.13
CA ALA A 68 -14.56 -3.19 5.38
C ALA A 68 -14.87 -1.68 5.43
N ILE A 69 -14.09 -0.91 6.17
CA ILE A 69 -14.27 0.55 6.25
C ILE A 69 -14.11 1.18 4.86
N GLY A 70 -13.04 0.83 4.14
CA GLY A 70 -12.79 1.33 2.78
C GLY A 70 -13.92 1.00 1.82
N THR A 71 -14.43 -0.24 1.87
CA THR A 71 -15.54 -0.70 1.01
C THR A 71 -16.83 0.04 1.32
N VAL A 72 -17.18 0.19 2.61
CA VAL A 72 -18.40 0.91 3.01
C VAL A 72 -18.35 2.37 2.56
N ILE A 73 -17.19 3.04 2.73
CA ILE A 73 -17.03 4.44 2.29
C ILE A 73 -17.12 4.53 0.76
N ALA A 74 -16.40 3.67 0.04
CA ALA A 74 -16.38 3.69 -1.43
C ALA A 74 -17.75 3.41 -2.05
N LEU A 75 -18.58 2.57 -1.42
CA LEU A 75 -19.94 2.27 -1.90
C LEU A 75 -20.96 3.38 -1.58
N ARG A 76 -20.69 4.23 -0.59
CA ARG A 76 -21.64 5.26 -0.13
C ARG A 76 -21.30 6.68 -0.60
N ILE A 77 -20.10 6.91 -1.12
CA ILE A 77 -19.69 8.24 -1.57
C ILE A 77 -20.47 8.65 -2.83
N GLN A 78 -20.75 9.95 -2.96
CA GLN A 78 -21.27 10.51 -4.19
C GLN A 78 -20.16 10.71 -5.22
N MET A 79 -20.45 10.51 -6.52
CA MET A 79 -19.46 10.68 -7.59
C MET A 79 -18.91 12.11 -7.68
N THR A 80 -19.69 13.12 -7.25
CA THR A 80 -19.26 14.52 -7.13
C THR A 80 -18.18 14.73 -6.07
N ALA A 81 -18.14 13.87 -5.05
CA ALA A 81 -17.18 13.86 -3.97
C ALA A 81 -16.02 12.87 -4.20
N LEU A 82 -15.85 12.36 -5.42
CA LEU A 82 -14.74 11.46 -5.73
C LEU A 82 -13.35 12.13 -5.55
N PRO A 83 -13.11 13.40 -5.93
CA PRO A 83 -11.80 14.03 -5.77
C PRO A 83 -11.29 14.06 -4.32
N GLN A 84 -12.16 14.42 -3.37
CA GLN A 84 -11.79 14.46 -1.95
C GLN A 84 -11.63 13.05 -1.36
N LEU A 85 -12.42 12.07 -1.80
CA LEU A 85 -12.23 10.68 -1.36
C LEU A 85 -10.87 10.14 -1.80
N VAL A 86 -10.45 10.42 -3.04
CA VAL A 86 -9.14 10.05 -3.56
C VAL A 86 -8.03 10.69 -2.73
N ALA A 87 -8.15 11.99 -2.39
CA ALA A 87 -7.22 12.65 -1.48
C ALA A 87 -7.17 11.96 -0.11
N ALA A 88 -8.32 11.70 0.51
CA ALA A 88 -8.38 11.01 1.80
C ALA A 88 -7.70 9.64 1.77
N PHE A 89 -7.95 8.81 0.75
CA PHE A 89 -7.29 7.50 0.63
C PHE A 89 -5.79 7.61 0.37
N HIS A 90 -5.33 8.61 -0.39
CA HIS A 90 -3.90 8.82 -0.61
C HIS A 90 -3.17 9.20 0.69
N SER A 91 -3.85 9.89 1.62
CA SER A 91 -3.29 10.15 2.95
C SER A 91 -2.95 8.85 3.71
N LEU A 92 -3.82 7.84 3.62
CA LEU A 92 -3.63 6.54 4.29
C LEU A 92 -2.42 5.78 3.71
N VAL A 93 -2.16 5.92 2.40
CA VAL A 93 -0.96 5.34 1.76
C VAL A 93 0.31 5.98 2.32
N GLY A 94 0.33 7.31 2.46
CA GLY A 94 1.45 8.02 3.06
C GLY A 94 1.70 7.61 4.53
N LEU A 95 0.63 7.52 5.32
CA LEU A 95 0.73 7.09 6.72
C LEU A 95 1.20 5.64 6.85
N ALA A 96 0.75 4.74 5.96
CA ALA A 96 1.23 3.36 5.92
C ALA A 96 2.74 3.30 5.65
N ALA A 97 3.26 4.11 4.72
CA ALA A 97 4.70 4.18 4.46
C ALA A 97 5.50 4.64 5.69
N VAL A 98 4.99 5.64 6.43
CA VAL A 98 5.60 6.11 7.68
C VAL A 98 5.60 5.00 8.75
N PHE A 99 4.50 4.27 8.90
CA PHE A 99 4.44 3.17 9.87
C PHE A 99 5.33 1.98 9.49
N VAL A 100 5.46 1.65 8.20
CA VAL A 100 6.39 0.62 7.74
C VAL A 100 7.84 1.03 8.03
N ALA A 101 8.21 2.28 7.77
CA ALA A 101 9.55 2.77 8.09
C ALA A 101 9.81 2.81 9.60
N ALA A 102 8.83 3.22 10.42
CA ALA A 102 8.94 3.16 11.87
C ALA A 102 9.13 1.71 12.37
N ALA A 103 8.35 0.76 11.84
CA ALA A 103 8.48 -0.65 12.19
C ALA A 103 9.85 -1.22 11.82
N ALA A 104 10.39 -0.88 10.65
CA ALA A 104 11.73 -1.26 10.23
C ALA A 104 12.84 -0.61 11.08
N PHE A 105 12.62 0.60 11.59
CA PHE A 105 13.58 1.29 12.46
C PHE A 105 13.66 0.67 13.86
N PHE A 106 12.51 0.31 14.43
CA PHE A 106 12.46 -0.29 15.77
C PHE A 106 12.75 -1.79 15.77
N ASN A 107 12.53 -2.50 14.66
CA ASN A 107 12.84 -3.92 14.52
C ASN A 107 13.56 -4.23 13.19
N PRO A 108 14.79 -3.74 13.00
CA PRO A 108 15.52 -3.89 11.73
C PRO A 108 15.88 -5.35 11.40
N ALA A 109 15.99 -6.21 12.42
CA ALA A 109 16.28 -7.62 12.23
C ALA A 109 15.15 -8.34 11.48
N ALA A 110 13.88 -7.98 11.74
CA ALA A 110 12.73 -8.55 11.05
C ALA A 110 12.68 -8.21 9.55
N TYR A 111 13.35 -7.13 9.14
CA TYR A 111 13.43 -6.67 7.74
C TYR A 111 14.77 -7.04 7.09
N GLY A 112 15.69 -7.71 7.81
CA GLY A 112 16.99 -8.11 7.28
C GLY A 112 17.96 -6.95 7.03
N ILE A 113 17.76 -5.78 7.66
CA ILE A 113 18.53 -4.55 7.42
C ILE A 113 19.54 -4.19 8.52
N GLY A 114 19.70 -5.08 9.52
CA GLY A 114 20.68 -4.93 10.60
C GLY A 114 20.07 -5.18 11.98
N GLN A 115 20.68 -4.58 13.00
CA GLN A 115 20.23 -4.66 14.39
C GLN A 115 19.86 -3.28 14.92
N TYR A 116 19.11 -3.22 16.02
CA TYR A 116 18.76 -1.95 16.64
C TYR A 116 20.04 -1.18 17.04
N GLY A 117 20.16 0.07 16.59
CA GLY A 117 21.38 0.88 16.75
C GLY A 117 22.51 0.59 15.76
N ALA A 118 22.35 -0.42 14.89
CA ALA A 118 23.33 -0.83 13.87
C ALA A 118 22.63 -1.22 12.56
N ILE A 119 21.89 -0.25 11.98
CA ILE A 119 21.21 -0.38 10.70
C ILE A 119 22.19 0.06 9.59
N ALA A 120 22.19 -0.64 8.45
CA ALA A 120 23.01 -0.25 7.31
C ALA A 120 22.67 1.17 6.84
N VAL A 121 23.70 1.97 6.52
CA VAL A 121 23.53 3.38 6.12
C VAL A 121 22.60 3.53 4.91
N GLY A 122 22.68 2.61 3.93
CA GLY A 122 21.77 2.59 2.79
C GLY A 122 20.30 2.47 3.19
N SER A 123 19.99 1.53 4.08
CA SER A 123 18.63 1.34 4.59
C SER A 123 18.15 2.53 5.41
N LEU A 124 19.03 3.17 6.19
CA LEU A 124 18.69 4.42 6.89
C LEU A 124 18.31 5.54 5.93
N ILE A 125 19.02 5.68 4.81
CA ILE A 125 18.70 6.69 3.78
C ILE A 125 17.36 6.35 3.13
N GLU A 126 17.15 5.12 2.68
CA GLU A 126 15.92 4.67 2.03
C GLU A 126 14.70 4.87 2.93
N MET A 127 14.80 4.48 4.21
CA MET A 127 13.72 4.65 5.18
C MET A 127 13.46 6.12 5.51
N SER A 128 14.51 6.95 5.60
CA SER A 128 14.36 8.39 5.85
C SER A 128 13.63 9.08 4.70
N ILE A 129 14.01 8.77 3.45
CA ILE A 129 13.34 9.29 2.26
C ILE A 129 11.90 8.79 2.18
N GLY A 130 11.67 7.49 2.38
CA GLY A 130 10.33 6.89 2.38
C GLY A 130 9.42 7.51 3.45
N THR A 131 9.94 7.74 4.66
CA THR A 131 9.21 8.40 5.74
C THR A 131 8.89 9.86 5.39
N ALA A 132 9.86 10.60 4.85
CA ALA A 132 9.64 12.00 4.46
C ALA A 132 8.58 12.12 3.36
N ILE A 133 8.67 11.31 2.30
CA ILE A 133 7.67 11.27 1.23
C ILE A 133 6.30 10.86 1.80
N GLY A 134 6.26 9.81 2.63
CA GLY A 134 5.01 9.36 3.26
C GLY A 134 4.35 10.44 4.14
N ALA A 135 5.14 11.16 4.93
CA ALA A 135 4.65 12.25 5.78
C ALA A 135 4.15 13.45 4.96
N ILE A 136 4.85 13.81 3.88
CA ILE A 136 4.42 14.86 2.94
C ILE A 136 3.11 14.44 2.24
N THR A 137 3.04 13.20 1.76
CA THR A 137 1.83 12.64 1.15
C THR A 137 0.65 12.65 2.12
N PHE A 138 0.86 12.23 3.37
CA PHE A 138 -0.17 12.24 4.40
C PHE A 138 -0.69 13.65 4.66
N THR A 139 0.20 14.57 5.03
CA THR A 139 -0.18 15.94 5.39
C THR A 139 -0.77 16.71 4.20
N GLY A 140 -0.16 16.63 3.02
CA GLY A 140 -0.66 17.27 1.81
C GLY A 140 -2.04 16.77 1.40
N SER A 141 -2.27 15.45 1.51
CA SER A 141 -3.56 14.84 1.19
C SER A 141 -4.67 15.22 2.18
N VAL A 142 -4.35 15.33 3.48
CA VAL A 142 -5.30 15.80 4.50
C VAL A 142 -5.72 17.25 4.22
N VAL A 143 -4.76 18.13 3.89
CA VAL A 143 -5.05 19.52 3.52
C VAL A 143 -5.88 19.59 2.24
N ALA A 144 -5.57 18.77 1.22
CA ALA A 144 -6.33 18.70 -0.02
C ALA A 144 -7.78 18.22 0.22
N PHE A 145 -7.96 17.21 1.07
CA PHE A 145 -9.27 16.73 1.50
C PHE A 145 -10.08 17.84 2.18
N ALA A 146 -9.50 18.53 3.17
CA ALA A 146 -10.17 19.60 3.91
C ALA A 146 -10.62 20.73 2.98
N LYS A 147 -9.74 21.17 2.07
CA LYS A 147 -10.06 22.20 1.08
C LYS A 147 -11.20 21.82 0.15
N LEU A 148 -11.21 20.59 -0.36
CA LEU A 148 -12.28 20.10 -1.24
C LEU A 148 -13.60 19.93 -0.50
N GLN A 149 -13.56 19.65 0.81
CA GLN A 149 -14.75 19.63 1.67
C GLN A 149 -15.22 21.01 2.16
N GLY A 150 -14.45 22.07 1.92
CA GLY A 150 -14.79 23.42 2.40
C GLY A 150 -14.60 23.61 3.91
N LEU A 151 -13.64 22.90 4.52
CA LEU A 151 -13.22 23.04 5.92
C LEU A 151 -12.07 24.04 6.09
#